data_AF-A0A7V9RT08-F1
#
_entry.id   AF-A0A7V9RT08-F1
#
_cell.length_a   1.000
_cell.length_b   1.000
_cell.length_c   1.000
_cell.angle_alpha   90.00
_cell.angle_beta   90.00
_cell.angle_gamma   90.00
#
_symmetry.space_group_name_H-M   'P 1'
#
loop_
_entity.id
_entity.type
_entity.pdbx_description
1 polymer ?
#
loop_
_entity_poly.entity_id
_entity_poly.type
_entity_poly.pdbx_seq_one_letter_code
_entity_poly.pdbx_strand_id
1 'polypeptide(L)'
;LSHESGLRGFADTGQYIFWLQLGLFVVFWAVIVIMGIRGWGSRDPFAPTSLRNQSAVLILAIGVFLGAVFSAGVYVFSAAWLRTGSVKPGFDEVAKAAGRFDVPSVILNASEAYAISVGVLVVTIVVLAAGFGGNRLLRALKLRRWPSTKDITLLESDYKDAVMADPYRAKQVAKIFWFGRLVNYAHLLLLALVAAGLIITFLFAFAELPLPSDGFLSARSLQGAGGYLAVLTLLLLVGLAAAAFRVPKTRRSVGILWDLASFWPRSAHPFGAPCYAERGIPDLVTRIYWHAGQEQHGMVLAAHSQGTVLTAATLFQLAERDRALPGTEQVLPRIAFLSFGCVLRRLYARYFPAYFSTSALLAVQTLLKSGNGQVRWGNLWRHSDYLGGQVVAGPPPIHNWKPDADMQFPLDPAIEVEFRDPQWDRPAGDTRYPAASRHSNYWRDPEFPKEVAKLAAMLPGPPPGEDRVIVGGPDGGSEQG
;
A
#
# COMPACT_ATOMS: atom_id res chain seq x y z
N LEU A 1 25.97 -33.20 34.83
CA LEU A 1 24.82 -32.28 34.86
C LEU A 1 24.15 -32.40 33.50
N SER A 2 23.00 -33.07 33.48
CA SER A 2 22.22 -33.35 32.28
C SER A 2 21.83 -32.06 31.56
N HIS A 3 21.80 -32.14 30.24
CA HIS A 3 21.50 -31.09 29.24
C HIS A 3 20.03 -30.61 29.28
N GLU A 4 19.48 -30.36 30.46
CA GLU A 4 18.10 -29.85 30.61
C GLU A 4 18.08 -28.64 31.54
N SER A 5 18.35 -27.44 31.02
CA SER A 5 17.93 -26.21 31.70
C SER A 5 17.77 -25.02 30.77
N GLY A 6 16.97 -25.17 29.71
CA GLY A 6 16.20 -24.08 29.10
C GLY A 6 14.84 -24.03 29.79
N LEU A 7 14.44 -22.87 30.30
CA LEU A 7 13.13 -22.56 30.93
C LEU A 7 12.34 -23.79 31.44
N ARG A 8 12.69 -24.29 32.64
CA ARG A 8 12.04 -25.48 33.25
C ARG A 8 10.51 -25.41 33.11
N GLY A 9 9.95 -26.35 32.35
CA GLY A 9 8.50 -26.56 32.19
C GLY A 9 7.79 -25.71 31.14
N PHE A 10 8.44 -24.71 30.51
CA PHE A 10 7.80 -23.84 29.52
C PHE A 10 8.34 -24.00 28.09
N ALA A 11 9.47 -24.66 27.90
CA ALA A 11 10.02 -24.92 26.56
C ALA A 11 9.02 -25.70 25.68
N ASP A 12 8.44 -26.76 26.23
CA ASP A 12 7.40 -27.55 25.56
C ASP A 12 6.15 -26.72 25.29
N THR A 13 5.71 -25.90 26.26
CA THR A 13 4.56 -24.99 26.07
C THR A 13 4.82 -24.00 24.93
N GLY A 14 6.01 -23.39 24.88
CA GLY A 14 6.40 -22.50 23.78
C GLY A 14 6.44 -23.20 22.43
N GLN A 15 6.92 -24.45 22.40
CA GLN A 15 6.95 -25.29 21.21
C GLN A 15 5.53 -25.63 20.72
N TYR A 16 4.63 -26.03 21.64
CA TYR A 16 3.23 -26.32 21.30
C TYR A 16 2.49 -25.07 20.81
N ILE A 17 2.69 -23.91 21.44
CA ILE A 17 2.12 -22.64 20.98
C ILE A 17 2.61 -22.31 19.58
N PHE A 18 3.90 -22.48 19.31
CA PHE A 18 4.48 -22.26 18.00
C PHE A 18 3.92 -23.22 16.94
N TRP A 19 3.84 -24.51 17.22
CA TRP A 19 3.24 -25.49 16.31
C TRP A 19 1.76 -25.20 16.04
N LEU A 20 1.00 -24.85 17.08
CA LEU A 20 -0.40 -24.46 16.93
C LEU A 20 -0.52 -23.22 16.04
N GLN A 21 0.29 -22.20 16.28
CA GLN A 21 0.31 -20.97 15.49
C GLN A 21 0.68 -21.24 14.03
N LEU A 22 1.71 -22.04 13.78
CA LEU A 22 2.16 -22.41 12.45
C LEU A 22 1.11 -23.26 11.72
N GLY A 23 0.49 -24.23 12.40
CA GLY A 23 -0.62 -25.03 11.89
C GLY A 23 -1.82 -24.16 11.52
N LEU A 24 -2.21 -23.21 12.38
CA LEU A 24 -3.25 -22.24 12.09
C LEU A 24 -2.92 -21.40 10.85
N PHE A 25 -1.68 -20.92 10.71
CA PHE A 25 -1.26 -20.18 9.51
C PHE A 25 -1.34 -21.03 8.24
N VAL A 26 -0.94 -22.30 8.28
CA VAL A 26 -1.06 -23.22 7.15
C VAL A 26 -2.53 -23.43 6.77
N VAL A 27 -3.41 -23.66 7.76
CA VAL A 27 -4.86 -23.79 7.53
C VAL A 27 -5.43 -22.51 6.92
N PHE A 28 -5.14 -21.34 7.50
CA PHE A 28 -5.58 -20.06 6.95
C PHE A 28 -5.08 -19.84 5.53
N TRP A 29 -3.82 -20.17 5.25
CA TRP A 29 -3.25 -20.06 3.91
C TRP A 29 -3.95 -20.99 2.91
N ALA A 30 -4.19 -22.25 3.29
CA ALA A 30 -4.96 -23.19 2.49
C ALA A 30 -6.39 -22.68 2.23
N VAL A 31 -7.06 -22.09 3.24
CA VAL A 31 -8.38 -21.47 3.08
C VAL A 31 -8.32 -20.31 2.08
N ILE A 32 -7.34 -19.42 2.17
CA ILE A 32 -7.17 -18.30 1.21
C ILE A 32 -6.99 -18.83 -0.22
N VAL A 33 -6.17 -19.87 -0.40
CA VAL A 33 -5.95 -20.50 -1.72
C VAL A 33 -7.20 -21.21 -2.22
N ILE A 34 -7.89 -21.98 -1.37
CA ILE A 34 -9.13 -22.68 -1.72
C ILE A 34 -10.23 -21.69 -2.07
N MET A 35 -10.42 -20.63 -1.28
CA MET A 35 -11.31 -19.53 -1.62
C MET A 35 -10.89 -18.94 -2.98
N GLY A 36 -9.59 -18.71 -3.16
CA GLY A 36 -8.89 -18.38 -4.39
C GLY A 36 -9.35 -19.17 -5.62
N ILE A 37 -9.36 -20.50 -5.50
CA ILE A 37 -9.70 -21.44 -6.56
C ILE A 37 -11.22 -21.55 -6.75
N ARG A 38 -11.98 -21.63 -5.65
CA ARG A 38 -13.42 -21.96 -5.65
C ARG A 38 -14.36 -20.79 -5.94
N GLY A 39 -13.86 -19.56 -6.07
CA GLY A 39 -14.78 -18.45 -6.36
C GLY A 39 -15.43 -17.83 -5.13
N TRP A 40 -15.15 -18.27 -3.90
CA TRP A 40 -15.65 -17.65 -2.66
C TRP A 40 -15.08 -16.26 -2.37
N GLY A 41 -15.88 -15.21 -2.44
CA GLY A 41 -15.44 -13.83 -2.26
C GLY A 41 -16.61 -12.86 -2.15
N SER A 42 -16.32 -11.55 -2.13
CA SER A 42 -17.33 -10.49 -2.03
C SER A 42 -18.50 -10.75 -2.98
N ARG A 43 -19.73 -10.66 -2.45
CA ARG A 43 -20.96 -10.70 -3.25
C ARG A 43 -21.15 -9.44 -4.09
N ASP A 44 -20.45 -8.36 -3.75
CA ASP A 44 -20.42 -7.15 -4.56
C ASP A 44 -19.56 -7.41 -5.82
N PRO A 45 -20.17 -7.47 -7.02
CA PRO A 45 -19.46 -7.73 -8.26
C PRO A 45 -18.41 -6.66 -8.58
N PHE A 46 -18.54 -5.47 -8.00
CA PHE A 46 -17.68 -4.34 -8.32
C PHE A 46 -16.58 -4.07 -7.30
N ALA A 47 -16.56 -4.81 -6.17
CA ALA A 47 -15.57 -4.65 -5.13
C ALA A 47 -14.19 -5.09 -5.64
N PRO A 48 -13.16 -4.21 -5.63
CA PRO A 48 -11.83 -4.55 -6.11
C PRO A 48 -11.06 -5.37 -5.06
N THR A 49 -11.56 -6.54 -4.67
CA THR A 49 -11.03 -7.28 -3.51
C THR A 49 -9.59 -7.75 -3.70
N SER A 50 -8.72 -7.50 -2.72
CA SER A 50 -7.40 -8.13 -2.63
C SER A 50 -7.54 -9.48 -1.95
N LEU A 51 -7.14 -10.56 -2.63
CA LEU A 51 -7.18 -11.93 -2.10
C LEU A 51 -8.53 -12.27 -1.44
N ARG A 52 -9.65 -11.83 -2.04
CA ARG A 52 -11.01 -12.06 -1.53
C ARG A 52 -11.21 -11.54 -0.10
N ASN A 53 -10.68 -10.35 0.18
CA ASN A 53 -10.73 -9.64 1.46
C ASN A 53 -9.85 -10.25 2.57
N GLN A 54 -8.94 -11.18 2.23
CA GLN A 54 -8.06 -11.83 3.20
C GLN A 54 -6.67 -11.21 3.31
N SER A 55 -6.43 -10.08 2.62
CA SER A 55 -5.11 -9.44 2.62
C SER A 55 -4.62 -9.00 4.02
N ALA A 56 -5.53 -8.71 4.95
CA ALA A 56 -5.19 -8.41 6.34
C ALA A 56 -4.48 -9.60 7.03
N VAL A 57 -4.86 -10.84 6.71
CA VAL A 57 -4.21 -12.06 7.24
C VAL A 57 -2.74 -12.12 6.82
N LEU A 58 -2.43 -11.73 5.57
CA LEU A 58 -1.04 -11.69 5.11
C LEU A 58 -0.23 -10.63 5.85
N ILE A 59 -0.80 -9.46 6.11
CA ILE A 59 -0.14 -8.39 6.86
C ILE A 59 0.12 -8.83 8.30
N LEU A 60 -0.85 -9.50 8.92
CA LEU A 60 -0.69 -10.09 10.26
C LEU A 60 0.39 -11.19 10.28
N ALA A 61 0.43 -12.06 9.28
CA ALA A 61 1.47 -13.09 9.15
C ALA A 61 2.87 -12.46 9.08
N ILE A 62 3.06 -11.40 8.29
CA ILE A 62 4.31 -10.66 8.23
C ILE A 62 4.67 -10.08 9.60
N GLY A 63 3.71 -9.49 10.30
CA GLY A 63 3.91 -8.96 11.65
C GLY A 63 4.37 -10.03 12.65
N VAL A 64 3.71 -11.21 12.63
CA VAL A 64 4.10 -12.35 13.47
C VAL A 64 5.51 -12.82 13.13
N PHE A 65 5.83 -12.99 11.83
CA PHE A 65 7.16 -13.43 11.42
C PHE A 65 8.24 -12.45 11.86
N LEU A 66 8.03 -11.14 11.64
CA LEU A 66 8.96 -10.11 12.10
C LEU A 66 9.12 -10.15 13.63
N GLY A 67 8.01 -10.30 14.37
CA GLY A 67 8.04 -10.44 15.83
C GLY A 67 8.87 -11.64 16.29
N ALA A 68 8.67 -12.81 15.68
CA ALA A 68 9.43 -14.02 15.98
C ALA A 68 10.92 -13.84 15.69
N VAL A 69 11.26 -13.30 14.51
CA VAL A 69 12.65 -13.06 14.09
C VAL A 69 13.37 -12.08 15.00
N PHE A 70 12.76 -10.94 15.31
CA PHE A 70 13.41 -9.94 16.17
C PHE A 70 13.54 -10.43 17.60
N SER A 71 12.55 -11.16 18.13
CA SER A 71 12.65 -11.78 19.45
C SER A 71 13.81 -12.78 19.51
N ALA A 72 13.91 -13.63 18.49
CA ALA A 72 15.00 -14.61 18.40
C ALA A 72 16.37 -13.96 18.25
N GLY A 73 16.48 -12.97 17.37
CA GLY A 73 17.71 -12.22 17.15
C GLY A 73 18.21 -11.48 18.38
N VAL A 74 17.31 -10.77 19.08
CA VAL A 74 17.65 -10.09 20.33
C VAL A 74 18.11 -11.08 21.39
N TYR A 75 17.46 -12.24 21.51
CA TYR A 75 17.85 -13.27 22.48
C TYR A 75 19.26 -13.81 22.21
N VAL A 76 19.51 -14.28 20.98
CA VAL A 76 20.81 -14.87 20.59
C VAL A 76 21.94 -13.84 20.65
N PHE A 77 21.68 -12.60 20.21
CA PHE A 77 22.66 -11.53 20.25
C PHE A 77 22.96 -11.07 21.68
N SER A 78 21.94 -10.97 22.55
CA SER A 78 22.13 -10.63 23.97
C SER A 78 22.94 -11.70 24.69
N ALA A 79 22.72 -12.98 24.39
CA ALA A 79 23.53 -14.07 24.91
C ALA A 79 25.01 -13.95 24.52
N ALA A 80 25.28 -13.54 23.27
CA ALA A 80 26.65 -13.29 22.80
C ALA A 80 27.27 -12.05 23.45
N TRP A 81 26.50 -10.98 23.64
CA TRP A 81 26.94 -9.79 24.36
C TRP A 81 27.30 -10.14 25.82
N LEU A 82 26.42 -10.83 26.55
CA LEU A 82 26.67 -11.23 27.93
C LEU A 82 27.91 -12.14 28.07
N ARG A 83 28.13 -13.03 27.09
CA ARG A 83 29.29 -13.92 27.09
C ARG A 83 30.61 -13.20 26.80
N THR A 84 30.59 -12.21 25.90
CA THR A 84 31.81 -11.55 25.42
C THR A 84 32.11 -10.22 26.10
N GLY A 85 31.12 -9.62 26.78
CA GLY A 85 31.16 -8.25 27.26
C GLY A 85 31.13 -7.18 26.15
N SER A 86 31.13 -7.58 24.88
CA SER A 86 31.19 -6.66 23.74
C SER A 86 29.78 -6.27 23.28
N VAL A 87 29.51 -4.98 23.16
CA VAL A 87 28.27 -4.45 22.55
C VAL A 87 28.18 -4.73 21.04
N LYS A 88 29.26 -5.20 20.42
CA LYS A 88 29.35 -5.61 19.01
C LYS A 88 30.05 -6.98 18.93
N PRO A 89 29.43 -8.06 19.45
CA PRO A 89 29.99 -9.39 19.33
C PRO A 89 30.13 -9.75 17.85
N GLY A 90 31.24 -10.37 17.45
CA GLY A 90 31.43 -10.84 16.08
C GLY A 90 30.47 -11.98 15.73
N PHE A 91 30.26 -12.22 14.43
CA PHE A 91 29.40 -13.32 13.93
C PHE A 91 29.70 -14.67 14.59
N ASP A 92 30.99 -15.05 14.65
CA ASP A 92 31.43 -16.32 15.23
C ASP A 92 31.07 -16.42 16.73
N GLU A 93 31.12 -15.29 17.45
CA GLU A 93 30.72 -15.25 18.85
C GLU A 93 29.20 -15.37 19.04
N VAL A 94 28.41 -14.86 18.09
CA VAL A 94 26.95 -15.04 18.06
C VAL A 94 26.58 -16.49 17.72
N ALA A 95 27.22 -17.09 16.73
CA ALA A 95 27.04 -18.50 16.37
C ALA A 95 27.46 -19.47 17.50
N LYS A 96 28.54 -19.14 18.22
CA LYS A 96 28.96 -19.84 19.44
C LYS A 96 27.95 -19.71 20.58
N ALA A 97 27.32 -18.54 20.74
CA ALA A 97 26.32 -18.31 21.78
C ALA A 97 25.03 -19.10 21.50
N ALA A 98 24.57 -19.12 20.24
CA ALA A 98 23.41 -19.88 19.81
C ALA A 98 23.50 -21.37 20.15
N GLY A 99 24.69 -21.97 19.99
CA GLY A 99 24.92 -23.40 20.26
C GLY A 99 25.34 -23.76 21.69
N ARG A 100 25.52 -22.79 22.60
CA ARG A 100 25.94 -23.05 24.00
C ARG A 100 24.90 -22.69 25.04
N PHE A 101 24.05 -21.70 24.76
CA PHE A 101 22.92 -21.44 25.63
C PHE A 101 21.82 -22.47 25.35
N ASP A 102 21.15 -22.92 26.41
CA ASP A 102 19.98 -23.79 26.30
C ASP A 102 18.79 -22.94 25.83
N VAL A 103 18.82 -22.61 24.54
CA VAL A 103 17.83 -21.78 23.87
C VAL A 103 16.68 -22.70 23.42
N PRO A 104 15.42 -22.37 23.74
CA PRO A 104 14.28 -23.11 23.20
C PRO A 104 14.41 -23.30 21.68
N SER A 105 14.21 -24.52 21.20
CA SER A 105 14.38 -24.88 19.79
C SER A 105 13.56 -24.00 18.84
N VAL A 106 12.38 -23.52 19.26
CA VAL A 106 11.58 -22.52 18.54
C VAL A 106 12.36 -21.25 18.18
N ILE A 107 13.21 -20.73 19.07
CA ILE A 107 14.00 -19.51 18.84
C ILE A 107 15.13 -19.77 17.83
N LEU A 108 15.76 -20.95 17.91
CA LEU A 108 16.80 -21.36 16.98
C LEU A 108 16.22 -21.60 15.58
N ASN A 109 15.08 -22.30 15.49
CA ASN A 109 14.35 -22.53 14.25
C ASN A 109 13.91 -21.20 13.58
N ALA A 110 13.45 -20.23 14.36
CA ALA A 110 13.10 -18.91 13.84
C ALA A 110 14.33 -18.17 13.26
N SER A 111 15.49 -18.30 13.91
CA SER A 111 16.75 -17.71 13.42
C SER A 111 17.21 -18.37 12.12
N GLU A 112 17.19 -19.70 12.05
CA GLU A 112 17.56 -20.46 10.85
C GLU A 112 16.63 -20.14 9.67
N ALA A 113 15.31 -20.19 9.91
CA ALA A 113 14.30 -19.85 8.92
C ALA A 113 14.49 -18.43 8.39
N TYR A 114 14.89 -17.48 9.24
CA TYR A 114 15.18 -16.12 8.82
C TYR A 114 16.42 -16.02 7.94
N ALA A 115 17.53 -16.66 8.32
CA ALA A 115 18.76 -16.66 7.53
C ALA A 115 18.51 -17.16 6.10
N ILE A 116 17.76 -18.25 5.98
CA ILE A 116 17.41 -18.82 4.67
C ILE A 116 16.40 -17.95 3.94
N SER A 117 15.42 -17.39 4.63
CA SER A 117 14.46 -16.46 4.00
C SER A 117 15.17 -15.25 3.39
N VAL A 118 16.14 -14.67 4.09
CA VAL A 118 16.97 -13.58 3.56
C VAL A 118 17.82 -14.05 2.37
N GLY A 119 18.46 -15.21 2.48
CA GLY A 119 19.25 -15.79 1.38
C GLY A 119 18.42 -16.05 0.12
N VAL A 120 17.26 -16.70 0.26
CA VAL A 120 16.30 -16.94 -0.83
C VAL A 120 15.79 -15.63 -1.42
N LEU A 121 15.50 -14.62 -0.60
CA LEU A 121 15.09 -13.31 -1.08
C LEU A 121 16.18 -12.65 -1.92
N VAL A 122 17.44 -12.66 -1.47
CA VAL A 122 18.59 -12.10 -2.21
C VAL A 122 18.79 -12.85 -3.53
N VAL A 123 18.81 -14.19 -3.51
CA VAL A 123 18.92 -15.01 -4.73
C VAL A 123 17.78 -14.71 -5.68
N THR A 124 16.55 -14.60 -5.17
CA THR A 124 15.39 -14.24 -5.99
C THR A 124 15.59 -12.87 -6.63
N ILE A 125 15.96 -11.84 -5.87
CA ILE A 125 16.22 -10.49 -6.41
C ILE A 125 17.32 -10.52 -7.48
N VAL A 126 18.42 -11.23 -7.24
CA VAL A 126 19.52 -11.37 -8.22
C VAL A 126 19.05 -12.09 -9.48
N VAL A 127 18.28 -13.17 -9.35
CA VAL A 127 17.72 -13.93 -10.48
C VAL A 127 16.67 -13.12 -11.26
N LEU A 128 15.89 -12.27 -10.57
CA LEU A 128 14.97 -11.31 -11.20
C LEU A 128 15.77 -10.24 -11.96
N ALA A 129 16.82 -9.69 -11.36
CA ALA A 129 17.69 -8.68 -11.95
C ALA A 129 18.51 -9.22 -13.14
N ALA A 130 18.99 -10.46 -13.05
CA ALA A 130 19.70 -11.19 -14.10
C ALA A 130 18.78 -11.68 -15.24
N GLY A 131 17.48 -11.37 -15.18
CA GLY A 131 16.56 -11.47 -16.31
C GLY A 131 16.05 -12.88 -16.66
N PHE A 132 16.77 -13.97 -16.35
CA PHE A 132 16.39 -15.31 -16.82
C PHE A 132 15.32 -16.00 -15.96
N GLY A 133 15.44 -15.98 -14.62
CA GLY A 133 14.44 -16.61 -13.72
C GLY A 133 13.24 -15.72 -13.41
N GLY A 134 13.42 -14.40 -13.40
CA GLY A 134 12.29 -13.46 -13.38
C GLY A 134 11.38 -13.63 -14.58
N ASN A 135 11.93 -13.92 -15.76
CA ASN A 135 11.12 -14.22 -16.94
C ASN A 135 10.27 -15.49 -16.77
N ARG A 136 10.75 -16.52 -16.06
CA ARG A 136 9.98 -17.76 -15.81
C ARG A 136 8.93 -17.59 -14.73
N LEU A 137 9.25 -16.92 -13.63
CA LEU A 137 8.29 -16.63 -12.56
C LEU A 137 7.18 -15.67 -13.04
N LEU A 138 7.53 -14.63 -13.81
CA LEU A 138 6.56 -13.73 -14.42
C LEU A 138 5.67 -14.45 -15.46
N ARG A 139 6.17 -15.48 -16.15
CA ARG A 139 5.34 -16.36 -17.01
C ARG A 139 4.38 -17.20 -16.19
N ALA A 140 4.87 -17.86 -15.14
CA ALA A 140 4.08 -18.74 -14.28
C ALA A 140 2.95 -17.98 -13.55
N LEU A 141 3.24 -16.77 -13.08
CA LEU A 141 2.25 -15.89 -12.44
C LEU A 141 1.32 -15.17 -13.44
N LYS A 142 1.42 -15.46 -14.75
CA LYS A 142 0.71 -14.75 -15.84
C LYS A 142 0.93 -13.22 -15.85
N LEU A 143 1.93 -12.72 -15.15
CA LEU A 143 2.30 -11.30 -15.06
C LEU A 143 2.99 -10.79 -16.34
N ARG A 144 3.48 -11.71 -17.19
CA ARG A 144 4.20 -11.42 -18.44
C ARG A 144 3.31 -11.11 -19.65
N ARG A 145 2.11 -10.54 -19.47
CA ARG A 145 1.43 -9.88 -20.59
C ARG A 145 2.11 -8.53 -20.84
N TRP A 146 3.25 -8.63 -21.50
CA TRP A 146 4.05 -7.53 -21.98
C TRP A 146 3.92 -7.46 -23.52
N PRO A 147 3.31 -6.42 -24.09
CA PRO A 147 2.16 -5.67 -23.58
C PRO A 147 0.89 -6.55 -23.57
N SER A 148 -0.09 -6.22 -22.72
CA SER A 148 -1.43 -6.83 -22.79
C SER A 148 -2.16 -6.29 -24.02
N THR A 149 -3.05 -7.07 -24.64
CA THR A 149 -3.96 -6.58 -25.68
C THR A 149 -4.68 -5.31 -25.24
N LYS A 150 -5.03 -5.21 -23.95
CA LYS A 150 -5.59 -3.98 -23.35
C LYS A 150 -4.66 -2.75 -23.42
N ASP A 151 -3.34 -2.91 -23.31
CA ASP A 151 -2.41 -1.77 -23.40
C ASP A 151 -2.26 -1.31 -24.84
N ILE A 152 -2.29 -2.27 -25.77
CA ILE A 152 -2.30 -2.01 -27.21
C ILE A 152 -3.60 -1.31 -27.59
N THR A 153 -4.76 -1.75 -27.10
CA THR A 153 -6.03 -1.07 -27.36
C THR A 153 -6.11 0.31 -26.72
N LEU A 154 -5.50 0.52 -25.55
CA LEU A 154 -5.40 1.85 -24.92
C LEU A 154 -4.47 2.79 -25.71
N LEU A 155 -3.35 2.25 -26.20
CA LEU A 155 -2.47 2.98 -27.12
C LEU A 155 -3.18 3.34 -28.42
N GLU A 156 -3.95 2.40 -28.98
CA GLU A 156 -4.75 2.59 -30.19
C GLU A 156 -5.96 3.52 -29.98
N SER A 157 -6.51 3.64 -28.76
CA SER A 157 -7.57 4.61 -28.46
C SER A 157 -7.01 6.02 -28.29
N ASP A 158 -5.94 6.16 -27.53
CA ASP A 158 -5.47 7.48 -27.07
C ASP A 158 -4.46 8.11 -28.03
N TYR A 159 -3.75 7.28 -28.80
CA TYR A 159 -2.63 7.66 -29.66
C TYR A 159 -2.69 7.01 -31.05
N LYS A 160 -3.88 6.64 -31.53
CA LYS A 160 -4.13 5.84 -32.76
C LYS A 160 -3.16 6.10 -33.92
N ASP A 161 -3.11 7.34 -34.40
CA ASP A 161 -2.31 7.72 -35.58
C ASP A 161 -0.81 7.78 -35.25
N ALA A 162 -0.49 8.08 -33.99
CA ALA A 162 0.87 8.25 -33.51
C ALA A 162 1.59 6.90 -33.28
N VAL A 163 0.85 5.87 -32.86
CA VAL A 163 1.38 4.51 -32.63
C VAL A 163 1.95 3.90 -33.91
N MET A 164 1.28 4.10 -35.04
CA MET A 164 1.74 3.59 -36.34
C MET A 164 2.97 4.33 -36.86
N ALA A 165 3.10 5.62 -36.52
CA ALA A 165 4.20 6.47 -36.96
C ALA A 165 5.51 6.23 -36.16
N ASP A 166 5.42 5.93 -34.87
CA ASP A 166 6.61 5.69 -34.01
C ASP A 166 6.43 4.44 -33.11
N PRO A 167 6.72 3.23 -33.63
CA PRO A 167 6.64 1.99 -32.87
C PRO A 167 7.58 1.95 -31.65
N TYR A 168 8.69 2.70 -31.70
CA TYR A 168 9.63 2.76 -30.59
C TYR A 168 9.05 3.55 -29.42
N ARG A 169 8.44 4.71 -29.69
CA ARG A 169 7.71 5.49 -28.67
C ARG A 169 6.50 4.71 -28.14
N ALA A 170 5.76 4.02 -28.99
CA ALA A 170 4.65 3.15 -28.57
C ALA A 170 5.10 2.15 -27.49
N LYS A 171 6.26 1.50 -27.69
CA LYS A 171 6.84 0.57 -26.70
C LYS A 171 7.24 1.25 -25.39
N GLN A 172 7.72 2.49 -25.43
CA GLN A 172 8.04 3.26 -24.22
C GLN A 172 6.78 3.61 -23.42
N VAL A 173 5.72 4.07 -24.10
CA VAL A 173 4.44 4.41 -23.48
C VAL A 173 3.76 3.16 -22.91
N ALA A 174 3.76 2.05 -23.66
CA ALA A 174 3.28 0.75 -23.17
C ALA A 174 3.96 0.34 -21.86
N LYS A 175 5.29 0.54 -21.77
CA LYS A 175 6.08 0.26 -20.57
C LYS A 175 5.63 1.14 -19.40
N ILE A 176 5.38 2.43 -19.63
CA ILE A 176 4.88 3.36 -18.61
C ILE A 176 3.52 2.91 -18.07
N PHE A 177 2.57 2.57 -18.95
CA PHE A 177 1.25 2.05 -18.55
C PHE A 177 1.35 0.73 -17.78
N TRP A 178 2.24 -0.17 -18.22
CA TRP A 178 2.48 -1.42 -17.51
C TRP A 178 3.02 -1.18 -16.10
N PHE A 179 3.99 -0.28 -15.92
CA PHE A 179 4.48 0.11 -14.59
C PHE A 179 3.41 0.80 -13.75
N GLY A 180 2.57 1.63 -14.38
CA GLY A 180 1.38 2.19 -13.78
C GLY A 180 0.52 1.10 -13.14
N ARG A 181 0.38 -0.08 -13.75
CA ARG A 181 -0.43 -1.19 -13.20
C ARG A 181 0.27 -2.08 -12.19
N LEU A 182 1.56 -1.92 -11.92
CA LEU A 182 2.33 -2.85 -11.07
C LEU A 182 1.69 -3.05 -9.68
N VAL A 183 1.19 -1.96 -9.07
CA VAL A 183 0.54 -2.01 -7.75
C VAL A 183 -0.71 -2.90 -7.74
N ASN A 184 -1.33 -3.12 -8.91
CA ASN A 184 -2.50 -3.97 -9.01
C ASN A 184 -2.17 -5.42 -8.67
N TYR A 185 -0.90 -5.82 -8.79
CA TYR A 185 -0.39 -7.17 -8.54
C TYR A 185 0.39 -7.29 -7.22
N ALA A 186 0.53 -6.20 -6.45
CA ALA A 186 1.30 -6.20 -5.21
C ALA A 186 0.84 -7.27 -4.21
N HIS A 187 -0.47 -7.50 -4.10
CA HIS A 187 -1.05 -8.54 -3.25
C HIS A 187 -0.64 -9.98 -3.64
N LEU A 188 -0.41 -10.27 -4.92
CA LEU A 188 0.08 -11.59 -5.36
C LEU A 188 1.55 -11.79 -4.98
N LEU A 189 2.36 -10.72 -5.09
CA LEU A 189 3.74 -10.73 -4.63
C LEU A 189 3.81 -10.93 -3.12
N LEU A 190 2.96 -10.23 -2.36
CA LEU A 190 2.83 -10.42 -0.91
C LEU A 190 2.41 -11.86 -0.58
N LEU A 191 1.43 -12.42 -1.29
CA LEU A 191 1.01 -13.81 -1.09
C LEU A 191 2.16 -14.79 -1.32
N ALA A 192 2.91 -14.63 -2.41
CA ALA A 192 4.05 -15.50 -2.74
C ALA A 192 5.18 -15.38 -1.72
N LEU A 193 5.49 -14.16 -1.26
CA LEU A 193 6.52 -13.91 -0.25
C LEU A 193 6.15 -14.56 1.09
N VAL A 194 4.91 -14.37 1.55
CA VAL A 194 4.42 -14.97 2.81
C VAL A 194 4.36 -16.49 2.69
N ALA A 195 3.94 -17.03 1.54
CA ALA A 195 3.94 -18.46 1.29
C ALA A 195 5.36 -19.06 1.37
N ALA A 196 6.34 -18.42 0.74
CA ALA A 196 7.73 -18.87 0.80
C ALA A 196 8.26 -18.88 2.25
N GLY A 197 8.01 -17.81 3.01
CA GLY A 197 8.38 -17.74 4.43
C GLY A 197 7.71 -18.83 5.28
N LEU A 198 6.42 -19.09 5.05
CA LEU A 198 5.68 -20.18 5.72
C LEU A 198 6.27 -21.56 5.39
N ILE A 199 6.57 -21.83 4.12
CA ILE A 199 7.14 -23.11 3.68
C ILE A 199 8.52 -23.32 4.31
N ILE A 200 9.38 -22.30 4.27
CA ILE A 200 10.71 -22.36 4.91
C ILE A 200 10.54 -22.66 6.39
N THR A 201 9.70 -21.89 7.10
CA THR A 201 9.47 -22.08 8.54
C THR A 201 8.92 -23.48 8.84
N PHE A 202 8.00 -24.00 8.02
CA PHE A 202 7.45 -25.34 8.18
C PHE A 202 8.50 -26.44 8.00
N LEU A 203 9.34 -26.33 6.98
CA LEU A 203 10.41 -27.31 6.75
C LEU A 203 11.40 -27.35 7.93
N PHE A 204 11.74 -26.19 8.49
CA PHE A 204 12.61 -26.11 9.67
C PHE A 204 11.93 -26.63 10.94
N ALA A 205 10.64 -26.35 11.11
CA ALA A 205 9.90 -26.74 12.30
C ALA A 205 9.58 -28.24 12.36
N PHE A 206 9.39 -28.90 11.22
CA PHE A 206 8.80 -30.25 11.17
C PHE A 206 9.53 -31.25 10.26
N ALA A 207 10.32 -30.81 9.28
CA ALA A 207 10.90 -31.72 8.29
C ALA A 207 12.33 -32.17 8.60
N GLU A 208 12.88 -31.80 9.77
CA GLU A 208 14.24 -32.13 10.23
C GLU A 208 15.26 -32.10 9.07
N LEU A 209 15.33 -30.95 8.39
CA LEU A 209 16.18 -30.81 7.20
C LEU A 209 17.61 -31.28 7.52
N PRO A 210 18.17 -32.24 6.75
CA PRO A 210 19.50 -32.77 7.01
C PRO A 210 20.53 -31.71 6.64
N LEU A 211 20.88 -30.87 7.61
CA LEU A 211 21.89 -29.85 7.47
C LEU A 211 23.29 -30.45 7.67
N PRO A 212 24.31 -29.98 6.93
CA PRO A 212 25.69 -30.37 7.17
C PRO A 212 26.11 -30.13 8.62
N SER A 213 26.96 -31.00 9.17
CA SER A 213 27.51 -30.83 10.51
C SER A 213 28.38 -29.58 10.62
N ASP A 214 29.10 -29.24 9.55
CA ASP A 214 30.07 -28.15 9.49
C ASP A 214 29.93 -27.31 8.22
N GLY A 215 30.45 -26.08 8.27
CA GLY A 215 30.45 -25.13 7.16
C GLY A 215 29.32 -24.10 7.23
N PHE A 216 29.22 -23.27 6.18
CA PHE A 216 28.34 -22.09 6.15
C PHE A 216 26.84 -22.42 6.18
N LEU A 217 26.45 -23.60 5.69
CA LEU A 217 25.06 -24.08 5.68
C LEU A 217 24.72 -25.00 6.88
N SER A 218 25.63 -25.18 7.83
CA SER A 218 25.34 -25.94 9.06
C SER A 218 24.29 -25.23 9.91
N ALA A 219 23.55 -25.99 10.73
CA ALA A 219 22.54 -25.45 11.64
C ALA A 219 23.09 -24.30 12.48
N ARG A 220 24.27 -24.51 13.08
CA ARG A 220 24.97 -23.50 13.90
C ARG A 220 25.28 -22.21 13.13
N SER A 221 25.78 -22.32 11.90
CA SER A 221 26.08 -21.16 11.06
C SER A 221 24.81 -20.41 10.68
N LEU A 222 23.73 -21.13 10.37
CA LEU A 222 22.43 -20.55 10.02
C LEU A 222 21.76 -19.86 11.23
N GLN A 223 21.81 -20.46 12.42
CA GLN A 223 21.34 -19.84 13.66
C GLN A 223 22.10 -18.53 13.95
N GLY A 224 23.43 -18.58 13.88
CA GLY A 224 24.28 -17.41 14.06
C GLY A 224 24.01 -16.32 13.02
N ALA A 225 23.88 -16.70 11.74
CA ALA A 225 23.53 -15.79 10.66
C ALA A 225 22.16 -15.17 10.83
N GLY A 226 21.16 -15.96 11.21
CA GLY A 226 19.80 -15.49 11.47
C GLY A 226 19.78 -14.45 12.59
N GLY A 227 20.38 -14.78 13.73
CA GLY A 227 20.43 -13.86 14.86
C GLY A 227 21.18 -12.57 14.55
N TYR A 228 22.32 -12.67 13.86
CA TYR A 228 23.11 -11.49 13.47
C TYR A 228 22.38 -10.62 12.43
N LEU A 229 21.79 -11.24 11.40
CA LEU A 229 20.99 -10.56 10.39
C LEU A 229 19.76 -9.89 11.00
N ALA A 230 19.11 -10.51 12.00
CA ALA A 230 17.95 -9.92 12.65
C ALA A 230 18.30 -8.60 13.35
N VAL A 231 19.45 -8.54 14.04
CA VAL A 231 19.94 -7.30 14.66
C VAL A 231 20.39 -6.28 13.61
N LEU A 232 21.08 -6.70 12.53
CA LEU A 232 21.42 -5.80 11.43
C LEU A 232 20.17 -5.20 10.77
N THR A 233 19.13 -6.01 10.55
CA THR A 233 17.86 -5.55 10.02
C THR A 233 17.19 -4.56 10.99
N LEU A 234 17.21 -4.83 12.29
CA LEU A 234 16.70 -3.88 13.28
C LEU A 234 17.45 -2.55 13.23
N LEU A 235 18.79 -2.58 13.19
CA LEU A 235 19.62 -1.39 13.08
C LEU A 235 19.37 -0.64 11.76
N LEU A 236 19.15 -1.36 10.65
CA LEU A 236 18.75 -0.78 9.38
C LEU A 236 17.40 -0.07 9.49
N LEU A 237 16.40 -0.67 10.13
CA LEU A 237 15.09 -0.05 10.34
C LEU A 237 15.20 1.21 11.22
N VAL A 238 15.98 1.15 12.30
CA VAL A 238 16.27 2.33 13.15
C VAL A 238 17.02 3.41 12.36
N GLY A 239 18.00 3.02 11.55
CA GLY A 239 18.73 3.92 10.67
C GLY A 239 17.84 4.57 9.62
N LEU A 240 16.90 3.82 9.03
CA LEU A 240 15.89 4.34 8.11
C LEU A 240 14.94 5.32 8.80
N ALA A 241 14.52 5.03 10.03
CA ALA A 241 13.70 5.94 10.83
C ALA A 241 14.49 7.23 11.16
N ALA A 242 15.74 7.13 11.60
CA ALA A 242 16.61 8.27 11.84
C ALA A 242 16.85 9.10 10.56
N ALA A 243 17.07 8.43 9.43
CA ALA A 243 17.20 9.08 8.12
C ALA A 243 15.90 9.75 7.68
N ALA A 244 14.73 9.22 8.03
CA ALA A 244 13.45 9.86 7.75
C ALA A 244 13.30 11.20 8.48
N PHE A 245 13.96 11.42 9.62
CA PHE A 245 13.98 12.74 10.27
C PHE A 245 14.91 13.75 9.57
N ARG A 246 15.94 13.28 8.86
CA ARG A 246 17.00 14.15 8.30
C ARG A 246 16.93 14.33 6.78
N VAL A 247 16.40 13.35 6.05
CA VAL A 247 16.44 13.29 4.59
C VAL A 247 15.02 13.43 4.02
N PRO A 248 14.70 14.51 3.30
CA PRO A 248 13.35 14.75 2.79
C PRO A 248 12.79 13.63 1.92
N LYS A 249 13.61 13.02 1.06
CA LYS A 249 13.20 11.90 0.19
C LYS A 249 12.83 10.65 1.01
N THR A 250 13.65 10.29 1.98
CA THR A 250 13.39 9.16 2.89
C THR A 250 12.16 9.42 3.75
N ARG A 251 12.03 10.65 4.29
CA ARG A 251 10.86 11.11 5.04
C ARG A 251 9.57 10.90 4.25
N ARG A 252 9.55 11.27 2.97
CA ARG A 252 8.37 11.11 2.12
C ARG A 252 7.96 9.65 1.95
N SER A 253 8.91 8.76 1.70
CA SER A 253 8.63 7.33 1.53
C SER A 253 8.17 6.66 2.82
N VAL A 254 8.84 6.93 3.94
CA VAL A 254 8.45 6.41 5.26
C VAL A 254 7.11 7.01 5.71
N GLY A 255 6.89 8.29 5.42
CA GLY A 255 5.63 9.00 5.69
C GLY A 255 4.43 8.34 5.04
N ILE A 256 4.53 7.86 3.80
CA ILE A 256 3.42 7.14 3.13
C ILE A 256 3.02 5.88 3.91
N LEU A 257 4.01 5.09 4.36
CA LEU A 257 3.73 3.88 5.15
C LEU A 257 3.14 4.24 6.52
N TRP A 258 3.68 5.28 7.15
CA TRP A 258 3.19 5.80 8.42
C TRP A 258 1.74 6.32 8.31
N ASP A 259 1.42 7.08 7.27
CA ASP A 259 0.08 7.62 7.01
C ASP A 259 -0.94 6.49 6.82
N LEU A 260 -0.57 5.42 6.12
CA LEU A 260 -1.43 4.26 5.94
C LEU A 260 -1.67 3.51 7.26
N ALA A 261 -0.65 3.40 8.12
CA ALA A 261 -0.76 2.69 9.39
C ALA A 261 -1.49 3.50 10.47
N SER A 262 -1.24 4.81 10.54
CA SER A 262 -1.74 5.72 11.58
C SER A 262 -3.01 6.47 11.19
N PHE A 263 -3.62 6.16 10.04
CA PHE A 263 -4.95 6.66 9.69
C PHE A 263 -6.08 5.94 10.46
N TRP A 264 -5.85 4.70 10.87
CA TRP A 264 -6.89 3.84 11.44
C TRP A 264 -7.11 4.11 12.94
N PRO A 265 -8.35 3.99 13.43
CA PRO A 265 -8.61 4.08 14.87
C PRO A 265 -7.84 2.99 15.63
N ARG A 266 -7.39 3.32 16.85
CA ARG A 266 -6.69 2.38 17.73
C ARG A 266 -7.57 1.27 18.31
N SER A 267 -8.84 1.19 17.90
CA SER A 267 -9.83 0.23 18.39
C SER A 267 -9.39 -1.23 18.21
N ALA A 268 -8.49 -1.52 17.27
CA ALA A 268 -8.01 -2.88 17.00
C ALA A 268 -6.80 -3.31 17.86
N HIS A 269 -6.00 -2.39 18.41
CA HIS A 269 -4.83 -2.74 19.23
C HIS A 269 -4.34 -1.57 20.10
N PRO A 270 -4.15 -1.77 21.43
CA PRO A 270 -3.78 -0.69 22.35
C PRO A 270 -2.39 -0.10 22.08
N PHE A 271 -1.47 -0.87 21.47
CA PHE A 271 -0.16 -0.39 21.04
C PHE A 271 -0.11 0.06 19.57
N GLY A 272 -1.25 0.17 18.91
CA GLY A 272 -1.33 0.75 17.57
C GLY A 272 -0.84 2.20 17.56
N ALA A 273 -0.28 2.66 16.44
CA ALA A 273 0.13 4.05 16.30
C ALA A 273 -1.05 4.99 16.59
N PRO A 274 -0.83 6.16 17.23
CA PRO A 274 -1.88 7.15 17.41
C PRO A 274 -2.52 7.53 16.09
N CYS A 275 -3.85 7.57 16.08
CA CYS A 275 -4.60 7.89 14.88
C CYS A 275 -4.54 9.40 14.60
N TYR A 276 -3.84 9.83 13.56
CA TYR A 276 -3.81 11.27 13.25
C TYR A 276 -5.16 11.78 12.73
N ALA A 277 -6.01 10.90 12.20
CA ALA A 277 -7.34 11.25 11.70
C ALA A 277 -8.29 11.70 12.82
N GLU A 278 -8.07 11.26 14.07
CA GLU A 278 -8.79 11.73 15.27
C GLU A 278 -8.60 13.24 15.50
N ARG A 279 -7.50 13.82 14.99
CA ARG A 279 -7.25 15.26 15.01
C ARG A 279 -7.51 15.92 13.66
N GLY A 280 -6.99 15.33 12.58
CA GLY A 280 -6.99 15.92 11.25
C GLY A 280 -8.39 16.08 10.65
N ILE A 281 -9.29 15.12 10.86
CA ILE A 281 -10.65 15.20 10.31
C ILE A 281 -11.49 16.26 11.05
N PRO A 282 -11.57 16.29 12.40
CA PRO A 282 -12.31 17.34 13.11
C PRO A 282 -11.80 18.75 12.85
N ASP A 283 -10.49 18.93 12.70
CA ASP A 283 -9.89 20.23 12.35
C ASP A 283 -10.33 20.67 10.94
N LEU A 284 -10.33 19.76 9.97
CA LEU A 284 -10.79 20.05 8.61
C LEU A 284 -12.28 20.36 8.57
N VAL A 285 -13.11 19.60 9.30
CA VAL A 285 -14.55 19.88 9.48
C VAL A 285 -14.74 21.29 10.05
N THR A 286 -14.05 21.63 11.13
CA THR A 286 -14.16 22.94 11.78
C THR A 286 -13.76 24.08 10.84
N ARG A 287 -12.67 23.89 10.09
CA ARG A 287 -12.20 24.89 9.11
C ARG A 287 -13.17 25.05 7.94
N ILE A 288 -13.80 23.96 7.49
CA ILE A 288 -14.84 24.01 6.45
C ILE A 288 -16.06 24.78 6.96
N TYR A 289 -16.54 24.51 8.18
CA TYR A 289 -17.64 25.30 8.77
C TYR A 289 -17.29 26.78 8.93
N TRP A 290 -16.04 27.09 9.28
CA TRP A 290 -15.58 28.47 9.37
C TRP A 290 -15.70 29.18 8.02
N HIS A 291 -15.11 28.64 6.96
CA HIS A 291 -15.14 29.29 5.63
C HIS A 291 -16.52 29.25 4.97
N ALA A 292 -17.21 28.11 5.00
CA ALA A 292 -18.51 27.98 4.35
C ALA A 292 -19.64 28.68 5.13
N GLY A 293 -19.55 28.74 6.46
CA GLY A 293 -20.56 29.34 7.32
C GLY A 293 -20.36 30.84 7.56
N GLN A 294 -19.16 31.27 7.98
CA GLN A 294 -18.92 32.69 8.29
C GLN A 294 -18.75 33.54 7.02
N GLU A 295 -18.05 33.02 6.02
CA GLU A 295 -17.76 33.77 4.79
C GLU A 295 -18.77 33.48 3.66
N GLN A 296 -19.71 32.55 3.87
CA GLN A 296 -20.75 32.18 2.90
C GLN A 296 -20.18 31.75 1.52
N HIS A 297 -18.94 31.28 1.50
CA HIS A 297 -18.23 30.91 0.28
C HIS A 297 -18.50 29.45 -0.12
N GLY A 298 -18.69 29.23 -1.43
CA GLY A 298 -18.55 27.89 -2.00
C GLY A 298 -17.09 27.43 -1.98
N MET A 299 -16.85 26.16 -1.65
CA MET A 299 -15.50 25.60 -1.54
C MET A 299 -15.33 24.35 -2.41
N VAL A 300 -14.21 24.29 -3.15
CA VAL A 300 -13.73 23.08 -3.82
C VAL A 300 -12.61 22.45 -2.99
N LEU A 301 -12.86 21.25 -2.44
CA LEU A 301 -11.86 20.47 -1.71
C LEU A 301 -11.00 19.69 -2.71
N ALA A 302 -9.87 20.25 -3.10
CA ALA A 302 -8.89 19.58 -3.97
C ALA A 302 -7.98 18.66 -3.15
N ALA A 303 -8.04 17.35 -3.40
CA ALA A 303 -7.34 16.35 -2.60
C ALA A 303 -6.48 15.40 -3.44
N HIS A 304 -5.19 15.33 -3.11
CA HIS A 304 -4.22 14.42 -3.74
C HIS A 304 -4.03 13.16 -2.92
N SER A 305 -3.99 11.98 -3.54
CA SER A 305 -3.51 10.75 -2.90
C SER A 305 -4.19 10.47 -1.55
N GLN A 306 -3.44 10.39 -0.44
CA GLN A 306 -3.98 10.24 0.92
C GLN A 306 -5.02 11.31 1.30
N GLY A 307 -4.91 12.53 0.77
CA GLY A 307 -5.92 13.57 0.96
C GLY A 307 -7.31 13.14 0.47
N THR A 308 -7.41 12.28 -0.56
CA THR A 308 -8.72 11.78 -1.02
C THR A 308 -9.44 10.95 0.04
N VAL A 309 -8.67 10.21 0.86
CA VAL A 309 -9.17 9.41 1.99
C VAL A 309 -9.65 10.32 3.11
N LEU A 310 -8.85 11.34 3.44
CA LEU A 310 -9.19 12.32 4.48
C LEU A 310 -10.44 13.13 4.10
N THR A 311 -10.53 13.59 2.85
CA THR A 311 -11.70 14.33 2.36
C THR A 311 -12.94 13.44 2.36
N ALA A 312 -12.86 12.18 1.92
CA ALA A 312 -14.00 11.26 1.97
C ALA A 312 -14.51 11.07 3.42
N ALA A 313 -13.61 10.86 4.39
CA ALA A 313 -13.98 10.75 5.80
C ALA A 313 -14.54 12.06 6.38
N THR A 314 -14.01 13.20 5.93
CA THR A 314 -14.50 14.54 6.29
C THR A 314 -15.91 14.79 5.78
N LEU A 315 -16.23 14.39 4.55
CA LEU A 315 -17.58 14.51 3.99
C LEU A 315 -18.62 13.74 4.81
N PHE A 316 -18.28 12.55 5.30
CA PHE A 316 -19.15 11.82 6.23
C PHE A 316 -19.34 12.56 7.55
N GLN A 317 -18.29 13.14 8.14
CA GLN A 317 -18.44 13.92 9.38
C GLN A 317 -19.22 15.22 9.17
N LEU A 318 -19.05 15.89 8.03
CA LEU A 318 -19.87 17.05 7.65
C LEU A 318 -21.34 16.65 7.57
N ALA A 319 -21.65 15.50 6.96
CA ALA A 319 -23.02 14.99 6.86
C ALA A 319 -23.64 14.71 8.23
N GLU A 320 -22.91 14.06 9.13
CA GLU A 320 -23.39 13.81 10.49
C GLU A 320 -23.60 15.12 11.26
N ARG A 321 -22.69 16.10 11.11
CA ARG A 321 -22.81 17.39 11.79
C ARG A 321 -23.96 18.25 11.25
N ASP A 322 -24.15 18.30 9.93
CA ASP A 322 -25.30 18.97 9.31
C ASP A 322 -26.64 18.35 9.77
N ARG A 323 -26.69 17.02 9.95
CA ARG A 323 -27.87 16.33 10.50
C ARG A 323 -28.10 16.61 11.99
N ALA A 324 -27.04 16.71 12.77
CA ALA A 324 -27.11 16.94 14.22
C ALA A 324 -27.52 18.38 14.58
N LEU A 325 -27.42 19.33 13.65
CA LEU A 325 -27.76 20.74 13.84
C LEU A 325 -28.92 21.18 12.91
N PRO A 326 -30.11 20.57 13.02
CA PRO A 326 -31.25 20.91 12.17
C PRO A 326 -31.68 22.36 12.39
N GLY A 327 -31.92 23.09 11.29
CA GLY A 327 -32.28 24.51 11.31
C GLY A 327 -31.10 25.48 11.24
N THR A 328 -29.86 24.99 11.25
CA THR A 328 -28.68 25.78 10.88
C THR A 328 -28.41 25.66 9.38
N GLU A 329 -27.63 26.59 8.83
CA GLU A 329 -27.25 26.53 7.42
C GLU A 329 -26.37 25.30 7.16
N GLN A 330 -26.82 24.45 6.23
CA GLN A 330 -26.09 23.26 5.85
C GLN A 330 -24.87 23.62 5.01
N VAL A 331 -23.73 23.03 5.34
CA VAL A 331 -22.46 23.32 4.65
C VAL A 331 -22.27 22.44 3.43
N LEU A 332 -22.71 21.18 3.44
CA LEU A 332 -22.54 20.25 2.32
C LEU A 332 -22.99 20.75 0.93
N PRO A 333 -24.09 21.51 0.79
CA PRO A 333 -24.49 22.11 -0.49
C PRO A 333 -23.45 23.07 -1.09
N ARG A 334 -22.59 23.66 -0.25
CA ARG A 334 -21.51 24.60 -0.62
C ARG A 334 -20.16 23.92 -0.87
N ILE A 335 -20.11 22.59 -0.82
CA ILE A 335 -18.88 21.83 -1.01
C ILE A 335 -18.90 21.07 -2.34
N ALA A 336 -17.79 21.15 -3.07
CA ALA A 336 -17.42 20.26 -4.16
C ALA A 336 -16.13 19.51 -3.82
N PHE A 337 -15.94 18.33 -4.41
CA PHE A 337 -14.77 17.48 -4.18
C PHE A 337 -14.00 17.28 -5.50
N LEU A 338 -12.73 17.63 -5.52
CA LEU A 338 -11.81 17.30 -6.62
C LEU A 338 -10.77 16.30 -6.13
N SER A 339 -10.94 15.03 -6.46
CA SER A 339 -9.93 14.00 -6.17
C SER A 339 -8.94 13.86 -7.32
N PHE A 340 -7.66 13.68 -7.01
CA PHE A 340 -6.64 13.41 -8.03
C PHE A 340 -5.52 12.54 -7.49
N GLY A 341 -4.95 11.68 -8.34
CA GLY A 341 -4.16 10.55 -7.87
C GLY A 341 -4.96 9.71 -6.84
N CYS A 342 -6.24 9.50 -7.10
CA CYS A 342 -7.19 9.00 -6.11
C CYS A 342 -6.95 7.54 -5.74
N VAL A 343 -6.70 7.29 -4.46
CA VAL A 343 -6.38 5.95 -3.92
C VAL A 343 -7.58 5.21 -3.34
N LEU A 344 -8.75 5.87 -3.28
CA LEU A 344 -9.98 5.37 -2.66
C LEU A 344 -10.36 3.98 -3.16
N ARG A 345 -10.43 3.79 -4.47
CA ARG A 345 -10.82 2.48 -5.03
C ARG A 345 -9.64 1.54 -5.23
N ARG A 346 -8.54 2.06 -5.77
CA ARG A 346 -7.42 1.24 -6.23
C ARG A 346 -6.62 0.59 -5.10
N LEU A 347 -6.50 1.28 -3.97
CA LEU A 347 -5.80 0.80 -2.78
C LEU A 347 -6.77 0.57 -1.62
N TYR A 348 -7.52 1.59 -1.21
CA TYR A 348 -8.28 1.54 0.04
C TYR A 348 -9.46 0.56 -0.02
N ALA A 349 -10.34 0.65 -1.02
CA ALA A 349 -11.44 -0.30 -1.22
C ALA A 349 -10.95 -1.75 -1.40
N ARG A 350 -9.71 -1.91 -1.88
CA ARG A 350 -9.11 -3.20 -2.16
C ARG A 350 -8.60 -3.92 -0.91
N TYR A 351 -7.89 -3.21 -0.04
CA TYR A 351 -7.30 -3.77 1.18
C TYR A 351 -8.20 -3.57 2.42
N PHE A 352 -9.07 -2.57 2.40
CA PHE A 352 -9.97 -2.17 3.49
C PHE A 352 -11.42 -2.01 3.01
N PRO A 353 -12.00 -3.05 2.38
CA PRO A 353 -13.33 -3.00 1.76
C PRO A 353 -14.46 -2.72 2.75
N ALA A 354 -14.26 -2.98 4.05
CA ALA A 354 -15.23 -2.67 5.09
C ALA A 354 -15.47 -1.16 5.26
N TYR A 355 -14.43 -0.34 5.02
CA TYR A 355 -14.51 1.11 5.16
C TYR A 355 -14.73 1.83 3.83
N PHE A 356 -14.16 1.29 2.74
CA PHE A 356 -14.19 1.89 1.41
C PHE A 356 -14.94 1.01 0.42
N SER A 357 -16.12 0.49 0.82
CA SER A 357 -16.97 -0.31 -0.05
C SER A 357 -17.54 0.50 -1.21
N THR A 358 -18.07 -0.18 -2.24
CA THR A 358 -18.83 0.47 -3.31
C THR A 358 -19.97 1.33 -2.75
N SER A 359 -20.67 0.84 -1.72
CA SER A 359 -21.73 1.58 -1.03
C SER A 359 -21.21 2.84 -0.32
N ALA A 360 -20.01 2.78 0.29
CA ALA A 360 -19.40 3.96 0.90
C ALA A 360 -19.04 5.01 -0.15
N LEU A 361 -18.47 4.61 -1.29
CA LEU A 361 -18.18 5.54 -2.39
C LEU A 361 -19.46 6.13 -2.99
N LEU A 362 -20.52 5.33 -3.12
CA LEU A 362 -21.84 5.81 -3.55
C LEU A 362 -22.45 6.80 -2.55
N ALA A 363 -22.24 6.58 -1.26
CA ALA A 363 -22.66 7.52 -0.22
C ALA A 363 -21.93 8.86 -0.36
N VAL A 364 -20.61 8.86 -0.61
CA VAL A 364 -19.85 10.09 -0.92
C VAL A 364 -20.44 10.83 -2.12
N GLN A 365 -20.72 10.13 -3.22
CA GLN A 365 -21.37 10.73 -4.39
C GLN A 365 -22.75 11.30 -4.04
N THR A 366 -23.54 10.59 -3.24
CA THR A 366 -24.89 11.00 -2.83
C THR A 366 -24.85 12.27 -2.00
N LEU A 367 -23.88 12.39 -1.08
CA LEU A 367 -23.67 13.61 -0.27
C LEU A 367 -23.32 14.84 -1.14
N LEU A 368 -22.66 14.62 -2.27
CA LEU A 368 -22.24 15.67 -3.20
C LEU A 368 -23.23 15.87 -4.37
N LYS A 369 -24.34 15.15 -4.38
CA LYS A 369 -25.38 15.31 -5.40
C LYS A 369 -26.13 16.62 -5.13
N SER A 370 -26.37 17.41 -6.17
CA SER A 370 -27.15 18.65 -6.08
C SER A 370 -28.64 18.39 -6.33
N GLY A 371 -29.49 19.36 -6.00
CA GLY A 371 -30.93 19.28 -6.29
C GLY A 371 -31.27 19.14 -7.78
N ASN A 372 -30.38 19.55 -8.69
CA ASN A 372 -30.57 19.38 -10.14
C ASN A 372 -30.07 18.01 -10.67
N GLY A 373 -29.58 17.15 -9.77
CA GLY A 373 -29.09 15.81 -10.10
C GLY A 373 -27.60 15.72 -10.44
N GLN A 374 -26.90 16.84 -10.65
CA GLN A 374 -25.45 16.86 -10.90
C GLN A 374 -24.65 16.48 -9.65
N VAL A 375 -23.54 15.77 -9.85
CA VAL A 375 -22.61 15.39 -8.78
C VAL A 375 -21.47 16.41 -8.73
N ARG A 376 -21.27 17.05 -7.57
CA ARG A 376 -20.16 18.00 -7.32
C ARG A 376 -18.87 17.27 -6.96
N TRP A 377 -18.54 16.23 -7.72
CA TRP A 377 -17.32 15.42 -7.55
C TRP A 377 -16.64 15.24 -8.90
N GLY A 378 -15.40 15.70 -9.01
CA GLY A 378 -14.49 15.38 -10.13
C GLY A 378 -13.32 14.51 -9.66
N ASN A 379 -12.92 13.53 -10.46
CA ASN A 379 -11.79 12.65 -10.24
C ASN A 379 -10.83 12.69 -11.43
N LEU A 380 -9.66 13.29 -11.22
CA LEU A 380 -8.60 13.37 -12.21
C LEU A 380 -7.70 12.13 -12.11
N TRP A 381 -7.60 11.36 -13.19
CA TRP A 381 -6.82 10.12 -13.22
C TRP A 381 -6.03 9.99 -14.52
N ARG A 382 -5.03 9.11 -14.54
CA ARG A 382 -4.22 8.83 -15.75
C ARG A 382 -3.60 7.44 -15.70
N HIS A 383 -3.32 6.86 -16.86
CA HIS A 383 -2.80 5.49 -16.97
C HIS A 383 -1.40 5.28 -16.39
N SER A 384 -0.56 6.32 -16.37
CA SER A 384 0.79 6.28 -15.82
C SER A 384 0.83 6.28 -14.28
N ASP A 385 -0.28 6.64 -13.61
CA ASP A 385 -0.32 6.69 -12.15
C ASP A 385 -0.25 5.26 -11.58
N TYR A 386 0.72 5.03 -10.71
CA TYR A 386 0.95 3.73 -10.08
C TYR A 386 0.19 3.53 -8.76
N LEU A 387 -0.40 4.58 -8.18
CA LEU A 387 -1.19 4.50 -6.93
C LEU A 387 -2.64 4.90 -7.17
N GLY A 388 -2.83 6.03 -7.86
CA GLY A 388 -4.13 6.61 -8.15
C GLY A 388 -4.86 5.92 -9.31
N GLY A 389 -6.16 6.15 -9.43
CA GLY A 389 -6.92 5.69 -10.58
C GLY A 389 -8.38 6.12 -10.54
N GLN A 390 -9.16 5.50 -11.42
CA GLN A 390 -10.60 5.68 -11.48
C GLN A 390 -11.27 5.19 -10.20
N VAL A 391 -12.33 5.88 -9.80
CA VAL A 391 -13.28 5.49 -8.77
C VAL A 391 -14.48 4.76 -9.38
N VAL A 392 -14.88 5.06 -10.62
CA VAL A 392 -16.03 4.44 -11.33
C VAL A 392 -15.68 3.09 -11.97
N ALA A 393 -14.51 2.96 -12.57
CA ALA A 393 -14.08 1.71 -13.18
C ALA A 393 -13.02 0.95 -12.36
N GLY A 394 -12.39 1.61 -11.39
CA GLY A 394 -11.34 1.02 -10.54
C GLY A 394 -10.16 0.46 -11.33
N PRO A 395 -9.14 -0.13 -10.68
CA PRO A 395 -8.31 -1.09 -11.38
C PRO A 395 -9.22 -2.24 -11.87
N PRO A 396 -8.99 -2.79 -13.09
CA PRO A 396 -9.79 -3.92 -13.56
C PRO A 396 -9.78 -5.04 -12.51
N PRO A 397 -10.90 -5.78 -12.36
CA PRO A 397 -10.96 -6.93 -11.47
C PRO A 397 -9.73 -7.82 -11.68
N ILE A 398 -9.11 -8.28 -10.60
CA ILE A 398 -7.94 -9.18 -10.66
C ILE A 398 -8.31 -10.52 -11.32
N HIS A 399 -9.61 -10.81 -11.42
CA HIS A 399 -10.16 -12.03 -11.98
C HIS A 399 -10.83 -11.77 -13.33
N ASN A 400 -10.96 -12.82 -14.14
CA ASN A 400 -11.63 -12.82 -15.46
C ASN A 400 -13.14 -12.51 -15.39
N TRP A 401 -13.62 -11.91 -14.30
CA TRP A 401 -14.97 -11.42 -14.20
C TRP A 401 -15.14 -10.28 -15.21
N LYS A 402 -15.98 -10.54 -16.20
CA LYS A 402 -16.54 -9.50 -17.06
C LYS A 402 -17.89 -9.15 -16.43
N PRO A 403 -18.16 -7.87 -16.13
CA PRO A 403 -19.54 -7.46 -15.93
C PRO A 403 -20.37 -7.93 -17.13
N ASP A 404 -21.62 -8.32 -16.88
CA ASP A 404 -22.59 -8.40 -17.99
C ASP A 404 -22.57 -7.05 -18.72
N ALA A 405 -22.77 -7.05 -20.05
CA ALA A 405 -22.62 -5.84 -20.86
C ALA A 405 -23.49 -4.66 -20.37
N ASP A 406 -24.59 -4.98 -19.67
CA ASP A 406 -25.56 -4.02 -19.14
C ASP A 406 -25.26 -3.58 -17.69
N MET A 407 -24.29 -4.23 -17.02
CA MET A 407 -23.96 -3.95 -15.63
C MET A 407 -23.02 -2.74 -15.52
N GLN A 408 -23.60 -1.59 -15.20
CA GLN A 408 -22.86 -0.34 -14.96
C GLN A 408 -22.46 -0.20 -13.49
N PHE A 409 -21.27 0.35 -13.25
CA PHE A 409 -20.87 0.68 -11.89
C PHE A 409 -21.78 1.79 -11.34
N PRO A 410 -22.22 1.75 -10.07
CA PRO A 410 -23.28 2.62 -9.57
C PRO A 410 -22.86 4.10 -9.36
N LEU A 411 -21.60 4.46 -9.62
CA LEU A 411 -21.17 5.85 -9.63
C LEU A 411 -21.39 6.47 -11.01
N ASP A 412 -21.66 7.77 -11.01
CA ASP A 412 -21.83 8.58 -12.22
C ASP A 412 -20.51 8.61 -13.02
N PRO A 413 -20.47 8.12 -14.26
CA PRO A 413 -19.28 8.19 -15.10
C PRO A 413 -18.75 9.61 -15.31
N ALA A 414 -19.60 10.63 -15.20
CA ALA A 414 -19.24 12.03 -15.40
C ALA A 414 -18.28 12.58 -14.33
N ILE A 415 -18.08 11.86 -13.21
CA ILE A 415 -17.06 12.25 -12.22
C ILE A 415 -15.64 12.01 -12.74
N GLU A 416 -15.43 11.13 -13.72
CA GLU A 416 -14.08 10.76 -14.17
C GLU A 416 -13.56 11.70 -15.25
N VAL A 417 -12.35 12.20 -15.07
CA VAL A 417 -11.63 13.01 -16.05
C VAL A 417 -10.26 12.40 -16.26
N GLU A 418 -10.01 11.91 -17.47
CA GLU A 418 -8.73 11.33 -17.84
C GLU A 418 -7.72 12.40 -18.26
N PHE A 419 -6.54 12.37 -17.67
CA PHE A 419 -5.39 13.16 -18.08
C PHE A 419 -4.47 12.31 -18.94
N ARG A 420 -4.12 12.85 -20.11
CA ARG A 420 -3.22 12.17 -21.04
C ARG A 420 -1.78 12.26 -20.54
N ASP A 421 -1.23 11.15 -20.06
CA ASP A 421 0.16 11.06 -19.59
C ASP A 421 0.75 9.67 -19.91
N PRO A 422 1.92 9.58 -20.57
CA PRO A 422 2.80 10.69 -20.98
C PRO A 422 2.32 11.42 -22.23
N GLN A 423 2.73 12.68 -22.39
CA GLN A 423 2.63 13.35 -23.69
C GLN A 423 3.38 12.55 -24.76
N TRP A 424 2.77 12.41 -25.94
CA TRP A 424 3.36 11.62 -27.02
C TRP A 424 4.59 12.30 -27.60
N ASP A 425 4.40 13.55 -28.03
CA ASP A 425 5.38 14.35 -28.74
C ASP A 425 6.41 14.98 -27.82
N ARG A 426 7.54 15.39 -28.42
CA ARG A 426 8.55 16.18 -27.75
C ARG A 426 8.13 17.65 -27.78
N PRO A 427 8.38 18.43 -26.72
CA PRO A 427 8.25 19.88 -26.77
C PRO A 427 9.13 20.44 -27.91
N ALA A 428 8.68 21.53 -28.53
CA ALA A 428 9.46 22.20 -29.57
C ALA A 428 10.85 22.58 -29.03
N GLY A 429 11.90 22.19 -29.77
CA GLY A 429 13.29 22.44 -29.36
C GLY A 429 13.88 21.43 -28.37
N ASP A 430 13.11 20.43 -27.91
CA ASP A 430 13.64 19.37 -27.03
C ASP A 430 13.99 18.10 -27.81
N THR A 431 15.09 17.47 -27.42
CA THR A 431 15.55 16.18 -27.97
C THR A 431 15.01 14.99 -27.18
N ARG A 432 14.45 15.23 -25.99
CA ARG A 432 13.92 14.19 -25.09
C ARG A 432 12.40 14.24 -25.06
N TYR A 433 11.80 13.05 -24.93
CA TYR A 433 10.38 12.97 -24.63
C TYR A 433 10.10 13.41 -23.19
N PRO A 434 8.95 14.04 -22.92
CA PRO A 434 8.53 14.35 -21.56
C PRO A 434 8.47 13.09 -20.69
N ALA A 435 8.97 13.22 -19.47
CA ALA A 435 8.81 12.17 -18.47
C ALA A 435 7.34 12.09 -18.06
N ALA A 436 6.83 10.86 -17.90
CA ALA A 436 5.49 10.67 -17.34
C ALA A 436 5.41 11.25 -15.92
N SER A 437 4.34 11.98 -15.66
CA SER A 437 4.08 12.60 -14.36
C SER A 437 3.64 11.61 -13.29
N ARG A 438 3.13 10.43 -13.68
CA ARG A 438 2.84 9.27 -12.80
C ARG A 438 1.89 9.57 -11.65
N HIS A 439 2.36 9.75 -10.42
CA HIS A 439 1.54 10.06 -9.24
C HIS A 439 1.72 11.52 -8.75
N SER A 440 2.34 12.41 -9.55
CA SER A 440 2.69 13.78 -9.12
C SER A 440 2.34 14.83 -10.18
N ASN A 441 2.44 16.12 -9.87
CA ASN A 441 2.26 17.20 -10.86
C ASN A 441 0.88 17.27 -11.53
N TYR A 442 -0.18 16.79 -10.88
CA TYR A 442 -1.55 16.92 -11.42
C TYR A 442 -1.94 18.38 -11.64
N TRP A 443 -1.53 19.28 -10.73
CA TRP A 443 -1.79 20.72 -10.81
C TRP A 443 -1.05 21.44 -11.94
N ARG A 444 -0.04 20.80 -12.56
CA ARG A 444 0.66 21.38 -13.73
C ARG A 444 -0.10 21.10 -15.03
N ASP A 445 -1.07 20.20 -15.01
CA ASP A 445 -1.88 19.89 -16.17
C ASP A 445 -2.90 21.03 -16.41
N PRO A 446 -3.02 21.58 -17.63
CA PRO A 446 -4.00 22.62 -17.95
C PRO A 446 -5.46 22.23 -17.68
N GLU A 447 -5.79 20.94 -17.62
CA GLU A 447 -7.14 20.47 -17.27
C GLU A 447 -7.46 20.62 -15.78
N PHE A 448 -6.45 20.69 -14.89
CA PHE A 448 -6.68 20.84 -13.45
C PHE A 448 -7.46 22.11 -13.10
N PRO A 449 -7.04 23.33 -13.49
CA PRO A 449 -7.81 24.55 -13.19
C PRO A 449 -9.19 24.56 -13.87
N LYS A 450 -9.35 23.91 -15.03
CA LYS A 450 -10.66 23.80 -15.71
C LYS A 450 -11.64 22.99 -14.88
N GLU A 451 -11.22 21.86 -14.31
CA GLU A 451 -12.08 21.05 -13.46
C GLU A 451 -12.40 21.75 -12.14
N VAL A 452 -11.44 22.50 -11.56
CA VAL A 452 -11.71 23.36 -10.39
C VAL A 452 -12.80 24.39 -10.71
N ALA A 453 -12.67 25.09 -11.84
CA ALA A 453 -13.65 26.11 -12.26
C ALA A 453 -15.03 25.50 -12.54
N LYS A 454 -15.08 24.34 -13.20
CA LYS A 454 -16.32 23.59 -13.46
C LYS A 454 -17.02 23.22 -12.14
N LEU A 455 -16.28 22.69 -11.17
CA LEU A 455 -16.84 22.33 -9.87
C LEU A 455 -17.28 23.56 -9.07
N ALA A 456 -16.50 24.64 -9.10
CA ALA A 456 -16.84 25.89 -8.45
C ALA A 456 -18.14 26.51 -9.01
N ALA A 457 -18.34 26.43 -10.33
CA ALA A 457 -19.56 26.91 -10.98
C ALA A 457 -20.83 26.12 -10.59
N MET A 458 -20.69 24.92 -10.01
CA MET A 458 -21.81 24.13 -9.49
C MET A 458 -22.22 24.51 -8.06
N LEU A 459 -21.47 25.40 -7.40
CA LEU A 459 -21.71 25.80 -6.01
C LEU A 459 -22.60 27.04 -5.92
N PRO A 460 -23.45 27.13 -4.89
CA PRO A 460 -24.30 28.30 -4.68
C PRO A 460 -23.46 29.52 -4.25
N GLY A 461 -23.71 30.67 -4.89
CA GLY A 461 -23.06 31.95 -4.61
C GLY A 461 -22.72 32.72 -5.89
N PRO A 462 -22.39 34.03 -5.81
CA PRO A 462 -21.84 34.75 -6.95
C PRO A 462 -20.51 34.10 -7.38
N PRO A 463 -20.20 34.02 -8.70
CA PRO A 463 -18.96 33.43 -9.17
C PRO A 463 -17.76 34.14 -8.53
N PRO A 464 -16.68 33.41 -8.20
CA PRO A 464 -15.51 34.02 -7.59
C PRO A 464 -14.98 35.13 -8.49
N GLY A 465 -14.80 36.33 -7.94
CA GLY A 465 -14.05 37.39 -8.61
C GLY A 465 -12.64 36.90 -8.93
N GLU A 466 -12.08 37.35 -10.06
CA GLU A 466 -10.83 36.85 -10.65
C GLU A 466 -9.61 36.85 -9.67
N ASP A 467 -9.68 37.57 -8.55
CA ASP A 467 -8.57 37.81 -7.62
C ASP A 467 -8.44 36.84 -6.42
N ARG A 468 -9.27 35.79 -6.28
CA ARG A 468 -9.23 34.92 -5.05
C ARG A 468 -9.00 33.43 -5.28
N VAL A 469 -8.16 33.06 -6.25
CA VAL A 469 -7.60 31.69 -6.27
C VAL A 469 -6.40 31.64 -5.30
N ILE A 470 -6.64 31.34 -4.02
CA ILE A 470 -5.56 31.02 -3.09
C ILE A 470 -5.05 29.62 -3.42
N VAL A 471 -4.04 29.53 -4.29
CA VAL A 471 -3.31 28.28 -4.54
C VAL A 471 -2.38 28.02 -3.35
N GLY A 472 -2.86 27.28 -2.35
CA GLY A 472 -2.01 26.73 -1.29
C GLY A 472 -1.14 25.60 -1.82
N GLY A 473 -0.06 25.92 -2.52
CA GLY A 473 0.99 24.97 -2.89
C GLY A 473 1.94 24.66 -1.72
N PRO A 474 2.73 23.57 -1.75
CA PRO A 474 3.63 23.19 -0.66
C PRO A 474 4.85 24.09 -0.43
N ASP A 475 4.97 25.24 -1.11
CA ASP A 475 6.21 26.02 -1.16
C ASP A 475 6.23 27.23 -0.18
N GLY A 476 5.38 27.24 0.84
CA GLY A 476 5.31 28.29 1.86
C GLY A 476 6.29 28.15 3.03
N GLY A 477 7.41 27.47 2.86
CA GLY A 477 8.50 27.46 3.83
C GLY A 477 9.41 28.66 3.63
N SER A 478 9.02 29.81 4.20
CA SER A 478 9.86 31.00 4.22
C SER A 478 11.15 30.73 4.98
N GLU A 479 12.28 30.89 4.30
CA GLU A 479 13.46 31.49 4.89
C GLU A 479 13.03 32.78 5.59
N GLN A 480 13.19 32.82 6.91
CA GLN A 480 13.47 33.99 7.75
C GLN A 480 13.46 33.57 9.21
N GLY A 481 14.61 33.66 9.88
CA GLY A 481 14.81 33.43 11.32
C GLY A 481 15.72 32.25 11.62
#